data_AF-A0A0B8PIA7-F1
#
_entry.id   AF-A0A0B8PIA7-F1
#
_cell.length_a   1.000
_cell.length_b   1.000
_cell.length_c   1.000
_cell.angle_alpha   90.00
_cell.angle_beta   90.00
_cell.angle_gamma   90.00
#
_symmetry.space_group_name_H-M   'P 1'
#
loop_
_entity.id
_entity.type
_entity.pdbx_description
1 polymer ?
#
loop_
_entity_poly.entity_id
_entity_poly.type
_entity_poly.pdbx_seq_one_letter_code
_entity_poly.pdbx_strand_id
1 'polypeptide(L)'
;MKISRLYLDQVDLDILGTKVAWREFDTGAQMRFDSLTLTPTRFDGGRVELPQSEETAPAEPEPKTDPNAPIVLPEVWIPLSVNIQDITVTDFKLINPDVEIERANLVGFAEGNKVNIENFDLAMPQIELNLDGSTELIGDYPLDLEAKAKVKQTDLAGQSLTLNAEGSVADLTLQATLRDLMVADLDAKLQPLDPKFPFDIDLSKAQLQWPLSGKADYTAQIASLKAAGILDDYSLDLMGAAQGTQIPDVDLVVEGRGSLEQIDLSDIDIKSLAAS
;
A
#
# COMPACT_ATOMS: atom_id res chain seq x y z
N MET A 1 15.36 32.63 -8.03
CA MET A 1 15.24 32.39 -9.49
C MET A 1 13.79 32.07 -9.79
N LYS A 2 13.23 32.57 -10.91
CA LYS A 2 11.84 32.30 -11.28
C LYS A 2 11.80 31.83 -12.73
N ILE A 3 11.26 30.63 -12.96
CA ILE A 3 10.86 30.11 -14.26
C ILE A 3 9.36 30.31 -14.33
N SER A 4 8.92 31.33 -15.06
CA SER A 4 7.50 31.67 -15.14
C SER A 4 6.70 30.60 -15.89
N ARG A 5 7.30 29.97 -16.91
CA ARG A 5 6.75 28.85 -17.66
C ARG A 5 7.85 28.18 -18.47
N LEU A 6 7.90 26.87 -18.46
CA LEU A 6 8.65 26.02 -19.37
C LEU A 6 7.63 25.12 -20.06
N TYR A 7 7.61 25.18 -21.40
CA TYR A 7 6.71 24.38 -22.22
C TYR A 7 7.55 23.63 -23.25
N LEU A 8 7.43 22.31 -23.24
CA LEU A 8 8.10 21.39 -24.16
C LEU A 8 7.02 20.51 -24.80
N ASP A 9 7.07 20.40 -26.12
CA ASP A 9 6.12 19.63 -26.92
C ASP A 9 6.92 18.66 -27.78
N GLN A 10 6.42 17.43 -27.91
CA GLN A 10 6.98 16.36 -28.75
C GLN A 10 8.49 16.13 -28.53
N VAL A 11 8.85 15.75 -27.31
CA VAL A 11 10.25 15.43 -26.99
C VAL A 11 10.49 13.94 -27.12
N ASP A 12 11.64 13.57 -27.68
CA ASP A 12 12.17 12.21 -27.78
C ASP A 12 13.68 12.29 -27.50
N LEU A 13 14.12 11.58 -26.47
CA LEU A 13 15.49 11.60 -25.97
C LEU A 13 15.95 10.16 -25.74
N ASP A 14 17.20 9.89 -26.11
CA ASP A 14 17.93 8.70 -25.67
C ASP A 14 19.10 9.17 -24.80
N ILE A 15 19.03 8.87 -23.51
CA ILE A 15 20.06 9.24 -22.54
C ILE A 15 20.59 7.94 -21.93
N LEU A 16 21.82 7.59 -22.30
CA LEU A 16 22.51 6.42 -21.77
C LEU A 16 21.70 5.11 -21.92
N GLY A 17 20.98 4.95 -23.05
CA GLY A 17 20.15 3.78 -23.34
C GLY A 17 18.76 3.84 -22.70
N THR A 18 18.43 4.89 -21.94
CA THR A 18 17.07 5.15 -21.47
C THR A 18 16.37 6.03 -22.51
N LYS A 19 15.37 5.46 -23.18
CA LYS A 19 14.55 6.24 -24.12
C LYS A 19 13.40 6.89 -23.38
N VAL A 20 13.26 8.19 -23.53
CA VAL A 20 12.23 9.00 -22.89
C VAL A 20 11.56 9.84 -23.96
N ALA A 21 10.27 9.65 -24.14
CA ALA A 21 9.47 10.48 -25.03
C ALA A 21 8.23 11.02 -24.29
N TRP A 22 7.72 12.17 -24.73
CA TRP A 22 6.44 12.68 -24.24
C TRP A 22 5.76 13.59 -25.25
N ARG A 23 4.44 13.70 -25.11
CA ARG A 23 3.62 14.57 -25.96
C ARG A 23 3.73 16.00 -25.44
N GLU A 24 3.43 16.23 -24.17
CA GLU A 24 3.42 17.58 -23.63
C GLU A 24 4.01 17.65 -22.23
N PHE A 25 4.78 18.71 -21.96
CA PHE A 25 5.24 19.07 -20.64
C PHE A 25 5.14 20.58 -20.44
N ASP A 26 4.28 21.01 -19.53
CA ASP A 26 4.13 22.40 -19.10
C ASP A 26 4.39 22.49 -17.61
N THR A 27 5.31 23.36 -17.19
CA THR A 27 5.63 23.55 -15.78
C THR A 27 6.03 25.00 -15.51
N GLY A 28 5.99 25.41 -14.26
CA GLY A 28 6.64 26.62 -13.79
C GLY A 28 7.24 26.36 -12.42
N ALA A 29 8.28 27.12 -12.09
CA ALA A 29 9.01 26.93 -10.85
C ALA A 29 9.48 28.27 -10.29
N GLN A 30 9.34 28.45 -8.99
CA GLN A 30 9.88 29.59 -8.28
C GLN A 30 10.80 29.11 -7.16
N MET A 31 12.07 29.47 -7.26
CA MET A 31 13.08 29.21 -6.25
C MET A 31 13.34 30.49 -5.45
N ARG A 32 13.14 30.43 -4.13
CA ARG A 32 13.47 31.50 -3.18
C ARG A 32 14.30 30.90 -2.04
N PHE A 33 15.59 31.23 -2.01
CA PHE A 33 16.57 30.63 -1.10
C PHE A 33 16.61 29.10 -1.27
N ASP A 34 16.18 28.37 -0.24
CA ASP A 34 16.07 26.93 -0.11
C ASP A 34 14.63 26.41 -0.33
N SER A 35 13.71 27.28 -0.75
CA SER A 35 12.33 26.91 -1.06
C SER A 35 12.07 26.90 -2.56
N LEU A 36 11.77 25.72 -3.10
CA LEU A 36 11.30 25.49 -4.45
C LEU A 36 9.78 25.33 -4.44
N THR A 37 9.07 26.24 -5.10
CA THR A 37 7.65 26.07 -5.42
C THR A 37 7.49 25.63 -6.87
N LEU A 38 6.90 24.46 -7.08
CA LEU A 38 6.43 24.01 -8.39
C LEU A 38 5.00 24.52 -8.58
N THR A 39 4.81 25.34 -9.61
CA THR A 39 3.46 25.77 -10.03
C THR A 39 2.78 24.63 -10.79
N PRO A 40 1.49 24.74 -11.12
CA PRO A 40 0.78 23.68 -11.83
C PRO A 40 1.58 23.13 -13.00
N THR A 41 1.86 21.83 -12.95
CA THR A 41 2.70 21.10 -13.89
C THR A 41 1.86 20.02 -14.56
N ARG A 42 1.83 20.03 -15.90
CA ARG A 42 1.18 19.00 -16.71
C ARG A 42 2.23 18.19 -17.46
N PHE A 43 2.18 16.88 -17.32
CA PHE A 43 3.00 15.95 -18.09
C PHE A 43 2.10 14.92 -18.77
N ASP A 44 2.11 14.89 -20.10
CA ASP A 44 1.15 14.13 -20.87
C ASP A 44 1.83 13.26 -21.93
N GLY A 45 1.40 11.99 -22.02
CA GLY A 45 1.88 11.07 -23.05
C GLY A 45 3.30 10.54 -22.80
N GLY A 46 3.77 10.50 -21.55
CA GLY A 46 5.13 10.06 -21.21
C GLY A 46 5.38 8.58 -21.54
N ARG A 47 6.50 8.28 -22.19
CA ARG A 47 6.95 6.92 -22.54
C ARG A 47 8.38 6.76 -22.07
N VAL A 48 8.62 5.80 -21.20
CA VAL A 48 9.97 5.49 -20.70
C VAL A 48 10.30 4.04 -21.02
N GLU A 49 11.39 3.83 -21.73
CA GLU A 49 12.00 2.53 -21.96
C GLU A 49 13.34 2.50 -21.23
N LEU A 50 13.41 1.71 -20.16
CA LEU A 50 14.68 1.48 -19.46
C LEU A 50 15.55 0.52 -20.29
N PRO A 51 16.88 0.70 -20.30
CA PRO A 51 17.78 -0.27 -20.89
C PRO A 51 17.64 -1.59 -20.13
N GLN A 52 17.71 -2.71 -20.85
CA GLN A 52 17.81 -4.01 -20.19
C GLN A 52 19.09 -4.00 -19.35
N SER A 53 18.96 -4.16 -18.03
CA SER A 53 20.10 -4.30 -17.16
C SER A 53 20.87 -5.54 -17.59
N GLU A 54 22.04 -5.35 -18.22
CA GLU A 54 23.05 -6.40 -18.30
C GLU A 54 23.47 -6.69 -16.86
N GLU A 55 23.08 -7.85 -16.35
CA GLU A 55 23.42 -8.35 -15.03
C GLU A 55 24.95 -8.55 -14.94
N THR A 56 25.69 -7.46 -14.73
CA THR A 56 27.16 -7.49 -14.71
C THR A 56 27.72 -6.57 -13.63
N ALA A 57 27.56 -6.99 -12.39
CA ALA A 57 28.59 -6.89 -11.35
C ALA A 57 28.23 -7.91 -10.26
N PRO A 58 29.18 -8.72 -9.76
CA PRO A 58 28.92 -9.48 -8.55
C PRO A 58 28.52 -8.49 -7.46
N ALA A 59 27.34 -8.70 -6.87
CA ALA A 59 26.89 -7.93 -5.71
C ALA A 59 28.03 -7.91 -4.69
N GLU A 60 28.49 -6.70 -4.34
CA GLU A 60 29.39 -6.52 -3.21
C GLU A 60 28.73 -7.20 -2.01
N PRO A 61 29.45 -8.05 -1.24
CA PRO A 61 28.82 -8.84 -0.19
C PRO A 61 28.06 -7.89 0.72
N GLU A 62 26.73 -8.02 0.72
CA GLU A 62 25.89 -7.24 1.60
C GLU A 62 26.44 -7.38 3.02
N PRO A 63 26.57 -6.27 3.77
CA PRO A 63 26.98 -6.37 5.16
C PRO A 63 26.05 -7.39 5.81
N LYS A 64 26.64 -8.39 6.48
CA LYS A 64 25.89 -9.37 7.26
C LYS A 64 25.16 -8.61 8.37
N THR A 65 23.97 -8.11 8.07
CA THR A 65 23.04 -7.58 9.03
C THR A 65 22.58 -8.77 9.86
N ASP A 66 22.74 -8.65 11.18
CA ASP A 66 22.15 -9.62 12.10
C ASP A 66 20.64 -9.55 11.90
N PRO A 67 19.97 -10.63 11.47
CA PRO A 67 18.53 -10.63 11.23
C PRO A 67 17.72 -10.34 12.51
N ASN A 68 18.35 -10.42 13.69
CA ASN A 68 17.73 -10.10 14.97
C ASN A 68 18.10 -8.71 15.53
N ALA A 69 18.85 -7.89 14.80
CA ALA A 69 19.15 -6.53 15.23
C ALA A 69 17.94 -5.61 15.02
N PRO A 70 17.58 -4.75 15.99
CA PRO A 70 16.50 -3.78 15.83
C PRO A 70 16.68 -2.90 14.59
N ILE A 71 15.60 -2.69 13.84
CA ILE A 71 15.62 -1.83 12.65
C ILE A 71 15.66 -0.38 13.13
N VAL A 72 16.77 0.31 12.89
CA VAL A 72 16.91 1.74 13.22
C VAL A 72 16.66 2.55 11.96
N LEU A 73 15.69 3.46 12.03
CA LEU A 73 15.39 4.36 10.93
C LEU A 73 16.42 5.50 10.87
N PRO A 74 16.93 5.85 9.68
CA PRO A 74 17.84 6.97 9.53
C PRO A 74 17.08 8.29 9.69
N GLU A 75 17.73 9.32 10.22
CA GLU A 75 17.15 10.67 10.12
C GLU A 75 17.33 11.19 8.68
N VAL A 76 16.22 11.51 8.03
CA VAL A 76 16.23 12.03 6.65
C VAL A 76 15.93 13.52 6.68
N TRP A 77 16.94 14.31 6.32
CA TRP A 77 16.81 15.75 6.16
C TRP A 77 16.62 16.11 4.68
N ILE A 78 15.60 16.90 4.40
CA ILE A 78 15.26 17.43 3.08
C ILE A 78 15.89 18.83 2.97
N PRO A 79 17.03 18.98 2.28
CA PRO A 79 17.79 20.23 2.25
C PRO A 79 17.13 21.33 1.40
N LEU A 80 16.20 20.95 0.53
CA LEU A 80 15.46 21.85 -0.33
C LEU A 80 13.98 21.69 0.00
N SER A 81 13.37 22.71 0.62
CA SER A 81 11.92 22.71 0.84
C SER A 81 11.21 22.73 -0.51
N VAL A 82 10.33 21.76 -0.75
CA VAL A 82 9.56 21.66 -1.99
C VAL A 82 8.08 21.89 -1.67
N ASN A 83 7.45 22.81 -2.38
CA ASN A 83 6.01 23.03 -2.34
C ASN A 83 5.41 22.75 -3.72
N ILE A 84 4.57 21.74 -3.81
CA ILE A 84 3.93 21.26 -5.03
C ILE A 84 2.50 21.79 -5.06
N GLN A 85 2.22 22.77 -5.92
CA GLN A 85 0.87 23.32 -6.04
C GLN A 85 -0.08 22.37 -6.77
N ASP A 86 0.41 21.74 -7.84
CA ASP A 86 -0.27 20.69 -8.61
C ASP A 86 0.74 20.07 -9.57
N ILE A 87 0.90 18.75 -9.54
CA ILE A 87 1.53 18.01 -10.63
C ILE A 87 0.53 16.99 -11.12
N THR A 88 0.18 17.08 -12.40
CA THR A 88 -0.71 16.13 -13.07
C THR A 88 0.03 15.42 -14.19
N VAL A 89 0.08 14.10 -14.10
CA VAL A 89 0.60 13.20 -15.14
C VAL A 89 -0.57 12.47 -15.80
N THR A 90 -0.64 12.43 -17.13
CA THR A 90 -1.67 11.70 -17.88
C THR A 90 -1.06 10.83 -18.97
N ASP A 91 -1.67 9.69 -19.25
CA ASP A 91 -1.26 8.79 -20.34
C ASP A 91 0.24 8.47 -20.26
N PHE A 92 0.69 7.91 -19.14
CA PHE A 92 2.10 7.54 -18.92
C PHE A 92 2.28 6.03 -19.02
N LYS A 93 3.35 5.59 -19.71
CA LYS A 93 3.71 4.18 -19.84
C LYS A 93 5.20 3.96 -19.62
N LEU A 94 5.53 3.11 -18.67
CA LEU A 94 6.84 2.47 -18.56
C LEU A 94 6.77 1.16 -19.37
N ILE A 95 7.72 0.93 -20.28
CA ILE A 95 7.67 -0.23 -21.19
C ILE A 95 8.30 -1.46 -20.55
N ASN A 96 9.37 -1.28 -19.76
CA ASN A 96 10.12 -2.35 -19.10
C ASN A 96 10.48 -1.92 -17.66
N PRO A 97 9.76 -2.38 -16.62
CA PRO A 97 8.56 -3.22 -16.65
C PRO A 97 7.32 -2.48 -17.22
N ASP A 98 6.33 -3.23 -17.71
CA ASP A 98 5.08 -2.65 -18.25
C ASP A 98 4.23 -2.09 -17.11
N VAL A 99 4.20 -0.77 -17.00
CA VAL A 99 3.39 -0.03 -16.02
C VAL A 99 2.65 1.06 -16.77
N GLU A 100 1.33 1.08 -16.63
CA GLU A 100 0.46 2.06 -17.28
C GLU A 100 -0.28 2.89 -16.24
N ILE A 101 -0.18 4.22 -16.39
CA ILE A 101 -0.82 5.21 -15.53
C ILE A 101 -1.72 6.04 -16.43
N GLU A 102 -3.02 5.98 -16.20
CA GLU A 102 -4.01 6.81 -16.91
C GLU A 102 -3.91 8.25 -16.42
N ARG A 103 -3.83 8.42 -15.10
CA ARG A 103 -3.66 9.72 -14.44
C ARG A 103 -2.96 9.57 -13.09
N ALA A 104 -2.05 10.48 -12.76
CA ALA A 104 -1.60 10.72 -11.39
C ALA A 104 -1.66 12.22 -11.08
N ASN A 105 -2.13 12.60 -9.90
CA ASN A 105 -2.10 13.98 -9.41
C ASN A 105 -1.45 14.03 -8.03
N LEU A 106 -0.62 15.03 -7.78
CA LEU A 106 0.02 15.26 -6.49
C LEU A 106 -0.04 16.73 -6.09
N VAL A 107 -0.49 16.98 -4.86
CA VAL A 107 -0.42 18.25 -4.15
C VAL A 107 0.19 17.98 -2.77
N GLY A 108 1.16 18.80 -2.35
CA GLY A 108 1.81 18.59 -1.07
C GLY A 108 3.07 19.42 -0.89
N PHE A 109 3.72 19.23 0.24
CA PHE A 109 4.99 19.88 0.55
C PHE A 109 5.93 18.96 1.31
N ALA A 110 7.22 19.31 1.26
CA ALA A 110 8.24 18.65 2.02
C ALA A 110 9.26 19.70 2.50
N GLU A 111 9.58 19.72 3.80
CA GLU A 111 10.48 20.70 4.41
C GLU A 111 11.14 20.14 5.68
N GLY A 112 12.47 20.25 5.76
CA GLY A 112 13.23 19.70 6.89
C GLY A 112 13.05 18.19 6.97
N ASN A 113 12.32 17.70 7.97
CA ASN A 113 11.98 16.28 8.08
C ASN A 113 10.50 16.02 7.79
N LYS A 114 9.69 17.05 7.54
CA LYS A 114 8.24 16.91 7.35
C LYS A 114 7.93 16.65 5.88
N VAL A 115 7.05 15.71 5.64
CA VAL A 115 6.43 15.45 4.34
C VAL A 115 4.92 15.47 4.55
N ASN A 116 4.21 16.19 3.70
CA ASN A 116 2.76 16.27 3.72
C ASN A 116 2.21 16.12 2.30
N ILE A 117 1.38 15.11 2.12
CA ILE A 117 0.62 14.85 0.90
C ILE A 117 -0.79 15.37 1.19
N GLU A 118 -1.13 16.51 0.61
CA GLU A 118 -2.49 17.07 0.73
C GLU A 118 -3.49 16.27 -0.11
N ASN A 119 -3.04 15.80 -1.28
CA ASN A 119 -3.81 14.95 -2.16
C ASN A 119 -2.87 14.20 -3.10
N PHE A 120 -3.04 12.89 -3.18
CA PHE A 120 -2.45 12.06 -4.21
C PHE A 120 -3.54 11.18 -4.84
N ASP A 121 -3.80 11.41 -6.12
CA ASP A 121 -4.71 10.59 -6.92
C ASP A 121 -3.90 9.76 -7.90
N LEU A 122 -4.22 8.47 -8.01
CA LEU A 122 -3.63 7.56 -8.99
C LEU A 122 -4.74 6.73 -9.64
N ALA A 123 -4.85 6.84 -10.96
CA ALA A 123 -5.69 6.00 -11.80
C ALA A 123 -4.81 5.17 -12.73
N MET A 124 -4.87 3.86 -12.54
CA MET A 124 -4.28 2.86 -13.41
C MET A 124 -5.39 1.95 -13.96
N PRO A 125 -5.14 1.18 -15.03
CA PRO A 125 -6.11 0.24 -15.55
C PRO A 125 -6.59 -0.77 -14.50
N GLN A 126 -5.71 -1.18 -13.57
CA GLN A 126 -5.99 -2.18 -12.54
C GLN A 126 -6.49 -1.61 -11.21
N ILE A 127 -6.23 -0.34 -10.89
CA ILE A 127 -6.52 0.24 -9.57
C ILE A 127 -6.75 1.75 -9.64
N GLU A 128 -7.64 2.24 -8.80
CA GLU A 128 -7.78 3.66 -8.49
C GLU A 128 -7.45 3.88 -7.01
N LEU A 129 -6.65 4.89 -6.70
CA LEU A 129 -6.15 5.19 -5.37
C LEU A 129 -6.27 6.70 -5.13
N ASN A 130 -6.78 7.06 -3.95
CA ASN A 130 -6.71 8.39 -3.38
C ASN A 130 -5.97 8.28 -2.06
N LEU A 131 -5.05 9.19 -1.77
CA LEU A 131 -4.22 9.17 -0.59
C LEU A 131 -3.95 10.58 -0.11
N ASP A 132 -4.05 10.78 1.20
CA ASP A 132 -3.58 11.96 1.91
C ASP A 132 -2.84 11.51 3.17
N GLY A 133 -1.90 12.32 3.63
CA GLY A 133 -1.14 11.94 4.81
C GLY A 133 0.06 12.83 5.08
N SER A 134 0.64 12.64 6.25
CA SER A 134 1.81 13.36 6.71
C SER A 134 2.77 12.44 7.44
N THR A 135 4.06 12.76 7.39
CA THR A 135 5.07 12.06 8.17
C THR A 135 6.22 12.98 8.55
N GLU A 136 6.88 12.68 9.67
CA GLU A 136 8.16 13.28 10.05
C GLU A 136 9.27 12.24 9.96
N LEU A 137 10.23 12.41 9.05
CA LEU A 137 11.33 11.47 8.79
C LEU A 137 12.46 11.58 9.84
N ILE A 138 12.09 11.57 11.12
CA ILE A 138 12.96 11.64 12.28
C ILE A 138 12.42 10.74 13.39
N GLY A 139 13.31 10.17 14.20
CA GLY A 139 12.93 9.17 15.20
C GLY A 139 12.26 7.96 14.56
N ASP A 140 11.09 7.58 15.08
CA ASP A 140 10.35 6.39 14.64
C ASP A 140 9.41 6.64 13.46
N TYR A 141 9.58 7.78 12.79
CA TYR A 141 8.74 8.26 11.69
C TYR A 141 7.25 8.34 12.05
N PRO A 142 6.86 9.30 12.92
CA PRO A 142 5.46 9.58 13.16
C PRO A 142 4.73 9.81 11.84
N LEU A 143 3.55 9.22 11.67
CA LEU A 143 2.77 9.33 10.46
C LEU A 143 1.27 9.32 10.74
N ASP A 144 0.55 9.93 9.80
CA ASP A 144 -0.90 9.93 9.67
C ASP A 144 -1.19 9.74 8.18
N LEU A 145 -2.01 8.76 7.81
CA LEU A 145 -2.26 8.37 6.43
C LEU A 145 -3.70 7.93 6.28
N GLU A 146 -4.43 8.53 5.35
CA GLU A 146 -5.70 8.03 4.86
C GLU A 146 -5.55 7.64 3.38
N ALA A 147 -5.99 6.43 3.04
CA ALA A 147 -5.97 5.93 1.69
C ALA A 147 -7.30 5.25 1.33
N LYS A 148 -7.80 5.52 0.13
CA LYS A 148 -8.96 4.85 -0.45
C LYS A 148 -8.55 4.23 -1.78
N ALA A 149 -8.76 2.93 -1.94
CA ALA A 149 -8.43 2.21 -3.14
C ALA A 149 -9.65 1.45 -3.68
N LYS A 150 -9.75 1.40 -5.01
CA LYS A 150 -10.73 0.59 -5.74
C LYS A 150 -10.05 -0.24 -6.80
N VAL A 151 -10.20 -1.55 -6.71
CA VAL A 151 -9.64 -2.49 -7.69
C VAL A 151 -10.53 -2.52 -8.94
N LYS A 152 -9.94 -2.38 -10.12
CA LYS A 152 -10.64 -2.32 -11.42
C LYS A 152 -10.51 -3.61 -12.25
N GLN A 153 -9.50 -4.42 -12.00
CA GLN A 153 -9.22 -5.67 -12.74
C GLN A 153 -8.91 -6.84 -11.80
N THR A 154 -8.65 -8.02 -12.38
CA THR A 154 -8.52 -9.34 -11.70
C THR A 154 -9.84 -9.82 -11.07
N ASP A 155 -9.79 -10.92 -10.32
CA ASP A 155 -10.96 -11.51 -9.64
C ASP A 155 -11.54 -10.60 -8.53
N LEU A 156 -10.81 -9.55 -8.15
CA LEU A 156 -11.23 -8.54 -7.17
C LEU A 156 -11.80 -7.26 -7.80
N ALA A 157 -12.08 -7.25 -9.11
CA ALA A 157 -12.64 -6.08 -9.78
C ALA A 157 -13.94 -5.61 -9.10
N GLY A 158 -13.96 -4.36 -8.65
CA GLY A 158 -15.04 -3.74 -7.89
C GLY A 158 -14.77 -3.60 -6.39
N GLN A 159 -13.73 -4.26 -5.85
CA GLN A 159 -13.41 -4.25 -4.43
C GLN A 159 -12.98 -2.86 -3.99
N SER A 160 -13.53 -2.39 -2.88
CA SER A 160 -13.13 -1.14 -2.24
C SER A 160 -12.37 -1.42 -0.94
N LEU A 161 -11.33 -0.63 -0.69
CA LEU A 161 -10.50 -0.63 0.50
C LEU A 161 -10.37 0.81 1.01
N THR A 162 -10.69 1.05 2.28
CA THR A 162 -10.25 2.25 3.00
C THR A 162 -9.20 1.83 4.02
N LEU A 163 -8.10 2.56 4.13
CA LEU A 163 -7.01 2.31 5.05
C LEU A 163 -6.69 3.62 5.79
N ASN A 164 -6.63 3.56 7.12
CA ASN A 164 -6.07 4.60 7.96
C ASN A 164 -4.85 4.03 8.68
N ALA A 165 -3.77 4.80 8.74
CA ALA A 165 -2.57 4.46 9.49
C ALA A 165 -2.14 5.65 10.35
N GLU A 166 -1.93 5.43 11.63
CA GLU A 166 -1.56 6.47 12.59
C GLU A 166 -0.49 5.96 13.56
N GLY A 167 0.23 6.90 14.20
CA GLY A 167 1.24 6.59 15.21
C GLY A 167 2.64 6.77 14.64
N SER A 168 3.50 5.76 14.75
CA SER A 168 4.85 5.76 14.19
C SER A 168 5.14 4.42 13.52
N VAL A 169 6.21 4.32 12.74
CA VAL A 169 6.64 3.03 12.16
C VAL A 169 7.09 2.04 13.25
N ALA A 170 7.47 2.52 14.44
CA ALA A 170 7.74 1.65 15.59
C ALA A 170 6.47 1.13 16.26
N ASP A 171 5.41 1.94 16.34
CA ASP A 171 4.13 1.64 16.98
C ASP A 171 2.99 2.11 16.08
N LEU A 172 2.63 1.26 15.11
CA LEU A 172 1.72 1.59 14.02
C LEU A 172 0.32 1.07 14.33
N THR A 173 -0.67 1.95 14.34
CA THR A 173 -2.08 1.56 14.39
C THR A 173 -2.66 1.66 12.99
N LEU A 174 -3.29 0.59 12.52
CA LEU A 174 -3.92 0.48 11.22
C LEU A 174 -5.41 0.17 11.39
N GLN A 175 -6.26 0.88 10.67
CA GLN A 175 -7.65 0.47 10.46
C GLN A 175 -7.90 0.30 8.97
N ALA A 176 -8.32 -0.89 8.55
CA ALA A 176 -8.69 -1.17 7.18
C ALA A 176 -10.15 -1.60 7.09
N THR A 177 -10.80 -1.19 6.02
CA THR A 177 -12.22 -1.44 5.77
C THR A 177 -12.38 -1.95 4.35
N LEU A 178 -12.79 -3.21 4.20
CA LEU A 178 -13.07 -3.84 2.91
C LEU A 178 -14.58 -3.78 2.63
N ARG A 179 -14.98 -3.40 1.42
CA ARG A 179 -16.39 -3.32 0.99
C ARG A 179 -16.57 -3.81 -0.46
N ASP A 180 -17.83 -4.00 -0.84
CA ASP A 180 -18.27 -4.54 -2.13
C ASP A 180 -18.12 -6.07 -2.22
N LEU A 181 -17.04 -6.62 -2.78
CA LEU A 181 -16.92 -8.08 -2.98
C LEU A 181 -16.66 -8.83 -1.67
N MET A 182 -15.68 -8.35 -0.91
CA MET A 182 -15.36 -8.80 0.43
C MET A 182 -15.71 -7.67 1.39
N VAL A 183 -16.41 -8.02 2.47
CA VAL A 183 -16.73 -7.09 3.54
C VAL A 183 -15.93 -7.51 4.76
N ALA A 184 -15.17 -6.60 5.34
CA ALA A 184 -14.52 -6.80 6.64
C ALA A 184 -14.10 -5.46 7.24
N ASP A 185 -14.03 -5.42 8.57
CA ASP A 185 -13.38 -4.36 9.32
C ASP A 185 -12.15 -4.97 10.02
N LEU A 186 -10.98 -4.36 9.83
CA LEU A 186 -9.70 -4.81 10.37
C LEU A 186 -9.10 -3.69 11.20
N ASP A 187 -8.82 -3.96 12.46
CA ASP A 187 -8.02 -3.13 13.35
C ASP A 187 -6.71 -3.87 13.64
N ALA A 188 -5.57 -3.20 13.50
CA ALA A 188 -4.28 -3.80 13.78
C ALA A 188 -3.34 -2.83 14.51
N LYS A 189 -2.55 -3.36 15.44
CA LYS A 189 -1.39 -2.70 16.02
C LYS A 189 -0.16 -3.49 15.64
N LEU A 190 0.79 -2.85 15.00
CA LEU A 190 2.00 -3.48 14.49
C LEU A 190 3.22 -2.78 15.08
N GLN A 191 4.29 -3.53 15.31
CA GLN A 191 5.60 -2.97 15.64
C GLN A 191 6.68 -3.38 14.60
N PRO A 192 6.62 -2.83 13.37
CA PRO A 192 7.50 -3.22 12.25
C PRO A 192 9.00 -3.12 12.50
N LEU A 193 9.45 -2.26 13.41
CA LEU A 193 10.87 -2.05 13.68
C LEU A 193 11.47 -3.09 14.65
N ASP A 194 10.62 -3.83 15.37
CA ASP A 194 11.05 -4.96 16.19
C ASP A 194 11.27 -6.19 15.28
N PRO A 195 12.45 -6.84 15.32
CA PRO A 195 12.76 -7.99 14.48
C PRO A 195 11.82 -9.19 14.66
N LYS A 196 11.17 -9.31 15.83
CA LYS A 196 10.16 -10.35 16.08
C LYS A 196 8.80 -10.00 15.47
N PHE A 197 8.62 -8.75 15.04
CA PHE A 197 7.40 -8.20 14.48
C PHE A 197 6.17 -8.49 15.36
N PRO A 198 6.08 -7.92 16.57
CA PRO A 198 4.87 -7.98 17.37
C PRO A 198 3.67 -7.40 16.63
N PHE A 199 2.53 -8.10 16.72
CA PHE A 199 1.28 -7.67 16.15
C PHE A 199 0.09 -8.03 17.05
N ASP A 200 -0.97 -7.25 16.93
CA ASP A 200 -2.29 -7.49 17.49
C ASP A 200 -3.31 -7.11 16.41
N ILE A 201 -4.08 -8.08 15.94
CA ILE A 201 -5.02 -7.98 14.82
C ILE A 201 -6.40 -8.38 15.31
N ASP A 202 -7.40 -7.54 15.05
CA ASP A 202 -8.81 -7.80 15.27
C ASP A 202 -9.55 -7.61 13.94
N LEU A 203 -10.10 -8.71 13.41
CA LEU A 203 -10.92 -8.71 12.21
C LEU A 203 -12.36 -9.02 12.61
N SER A 204 -13.28 -8.15 12.20
CA SER A 204 -14.70 -8.28 12.51
C SER A 204 -15.56 -8.09 11.27
N LYS A 205 -16.82 -8.57 11.36
CA LYS A 205 -17.84 -8.46 10.30
C LYS A 205 -17.35 -9.00 8.96
N ALA A 206 -16.49 -10.01 8.96
CA ALA A 206 -15.91 -10.53 7.73
C ALA A 206 -16.95 -11.39 7.01
N GLN A 207 -17.32 -11.01 5.79
CA GLN A 207 -18.19 -11.79 4.91
C GLN A 207 -17.42 -12.09 3.64
N LEU A 208 -17.25 -13.39 3.41
CA LEU A 208 -16.46 -13.92 2.31
C LEU A 208 -17.34 -14.85 1.50
N GLN A 209 -17.19 -14.78 0.18
CA GLN A 209 -17.77 -15.75 -0.73
C GLN A 209 -16.71 -16.27 -1.68
N TRP A 210 -16.85 -17.54 -2.05
CA TRP A 210 -16.06 -18.16 -3.10
C TRP A 210 -16.99 -18.87 -4.08
N PRO A 211 -16.84 -18.71 -5.40
CA PRO A 211 -15.95 -17.77 -6.09
C PRO A 211 -16.23 -16.31 -5.72
N LEU A 212 -15.22 -15.45 -5.82
CA LEU A 212 -15.32 -14.03 -5.43
C LEU A 212 -16.37 -13.27 -6.26
N SER A 213 -16.63 -13.71 -7.48
CA SER A 213 -17.64 -13.16 -8.37
C SER A 213 -18.62 -14.23 -8.85
N GLY A 214 -19.84 -13.80 -9.17
CA GLY A 214 -20.90 -14.69 -9.65
C GLY A 214 -21.65 -15.39 -8.52
N LYS A 215 -21.99 -16.66 -8.74
CA LYS A 215 -22.77 -17.46 -7.77
C LYS A 215 -21.82 -18.08 -6.75
N ALA A 216 -22.03 -17.79 -5.48
CA ALA A 216 -21.25 -18.37 -4.39
C ALA A 216 -21.47 -19.89 -4.27
N ASP A 217 -20.38 -20.65 -4.26
CA ASP A 217 -20.34 -22.07 -3.93
C ASP A 217 -20.06 -22.30 -2.43
N TYR A 218 -19.35 -21.37 -1.82
CA TYR A 218 -18.99 -21.34 -0.41
C TYR A 218 -19.14 -19.93 0.14
N THR A 219 -19.60 -19.80 1.38
CA THR A 219 -19.63 -18.52 2.09
C THR A 219 -19.14 -18.71 3.51
N ALA A 220 -18.39 -17.74 4.01
CA ALA A 220 -17.97 -17.67 5.40
C ALA A 220 -18.40 -16.32 6.02
N GLN A 221 -18.91 -16.39 7.24
CA GLN A 221 -19.25 -15.23 8.07
C GLN A 221 -18.40 -15.30 9.33
N ILE A 222 -17.35 -14.49 9.38
CA ILE A 222 -16.47 -14.41 10.55
C ILE A 222 -17.00 -13.31 11.44
N ALA A 223 -17.48 -13.70 12.62
CA ALA A 223 -17.97 -12.78 13.63
C ALA A 223 -16.81 -12.03 14.28
N SER A 224 -15.75 -12.76 14.64
CA SER A 224 -14.53 -12.24 15.24
C SER A 224 -13.36 -13.13 14.85
N LEU A 225 -12.23 -12.52 14.50
CA LEU A 225 -10.94 -13.17 14.38
C LEU A 225 -9.91 -12.29 15.08
N LYS A 226 -9.30 -12.80 16.14
CA LYS A 226 -8.23 -12.13 16.86
C LYS A 226 -6.93 -12.91 16.68
N ALA A 227 -5.86 -12.21 16.32
CA ALA A 227 -4.54 -12.79 16.22
C ALA A 227 -3.52 -11.87 16.89
N ALA A 228 -2.79 -12.37 17.88
CA ALA A 228 -1.83 -11.55 18.61
C ALA A 228 -0.59 -12.36 19.02
N GLY A 229 0.58 -11.72 18.96
CA GLY A 229 1.86 -12.31 19.31
C GLY A 229 2.99 -11.81 18.42
N ILE A 230 3.91 -12.71 18.08
CA ILE A 230 5.01 -12.49 17.14
C ILE A 230 4.91 -13.52 16.01
N LEU A 231 5.62 -13.32 14.90
CA LEU A 231 5.49 -14.20 13.72
C LEU A 231 5.79 -15.68 14.01
N ASP A 232 6.69 -15.96 14.96
CA ASP A 232 7.07 -17.33 15.35
C ASP A 232 6.27 -17.90 16.53
N ASP A 233 5.46 -17.08 17.20
CA ASP A 233 4.64 -17.47 18.35
C ASP A 233 3.45 -16.51 18.47
N TYR A 234 2.34 -16.87 17.85
CA TYR A 234 1.09 -16.12 17.94
C TYR A 234 -0.06 -16.98 18.43
N SER A 235 -1.04 -16.33 19.03
CA SER A 235 -2.34 -16.90 19.37
C SER A 235 -3.39 -16.47 18.36
N LEU A 236 -4.34 -17.36 18.09
CA LEU A 236 -5.44 -17.18 17.16
C LEU A 236 -6.75 -17.58 17.84
N ASP A 237 -7.74 -16.72 17.78
CA ASP A 237 -9.12 -16.98 18.21
C ASP A 237 -10.04 -16.59 17.04
N LEU A 238 -10.74 -17.58 16.48
CA LEU A 238 -11.68 -17.40 15.38
C LEU A 238 -13.06 -17.90 15.79
N MET A 239 -14.05 -17.04 15.62
CA MET A 239 -15.46 -17.37 15.74
C MET A 239 -16.18 -16.98 14.45
N GLY A 240 -16.83 -17.95 13.82
CA GLY A 240 -17.58 -17.71 12.59
C GLY A 240 -18.50 -18.86 12.23
N ALA A 241 -19.11 -18.74 11.06
CA ALA A 241 -19.90 -19.79 10.43
C ALA A 241 -19.47 -19.95 8.98
N ALA A 242 -19.57 -21.16 8.46
CA ALA A 242 -19.30 -21.45 7.06
C ALA A 242 -20.38 -22.37 6.50
N GLN A 243 -20.68 -22.19 5.22
CA GLN A 243 -21.58 -23.05 4.47
C GLN A 243 -21.07 -23.19 3.05
N GLY A 244 -21.43 -24.29 2.39
CA GLY A 244 -21.15 -24.46 0.97
C GLY A 244 -21.98 -25.55 0.33
N THR A 245 -21.84 -25.70 -0.98
CA THR A 245 -22.57 -26.73 -1.75
C THR A 245 -22.33 -28.16 -1.25
N GLN A 246 -21.18 -28.43 -0.64
CA GLN A 246 -20.82 -29.72 -0.05
C GLN A 246 -20.59 -29.67 1.48
N ILE A 247 -20.77 -28.51 2.10
CA ILE A 247 -20.53 -28.30 3.53
C ILE A 247 -21.84 -27.78 4.14
N PRO A 248 -22.48 -28.54 5.05
CA PRO A 248 -23.67 -28.06 5.74
C PRO A 248 -23.31 -26.82 6.56
N ASP A 249 -24.32 -26.07 7.00
CA ASP A 249 -24.10 -24.93 7.88
C ASP A 249 -23.38 -25.37 9.17
N VAL A 250 -22.19 -24.82 9.39
CA VAL A 250 -21.31 -25.15 10.50
C VAL A 250 -20.89 -23.90 11.23
N ASP A 251 -21.12 -23.87 12.54
CA ASP A 251 -20.48 -22.92 13.43
C ASP A 251 -19.06 -23.39 13.70
N LEU A 252 -18.11 -22.46 13.62
CA LEU A 252 -16.68 -22.65 13.79
C LEU A 252 -16.22 -21.82 14.98
N VAL A 253 -15.69 -22.50 16.00
CA VAL A 253 -14.88 -21.88 17.05
C VAL A 253 -13.52 -22.55 17.01
N VAL A 254 -12.48 -21.76 16.74
CA VAL A 254 -11.12 -22.24 16.58
C VAL A 254 -10.21 -21.43 17.49
N GLU A 255 -9.52 -22.13 18.38
CA GLU A 255 -8.45 -21.57 19.19
C GLU A 255 -7.14 -22.25 18.80
N GLY A 256 -6.11 -21.46 18.52
CA GLY A 256 -4.83 -21.98 18.04
C GLY A 256 -3.65 -21.16 18.50
N ARG A 257 -2.48 -21.78 18.40
CA ARG A 257 -1.19 -21.10 18.37
C ARG A 257 -0.46 -21.42 17.08
N GLY A 258 0.37 -20.53 16.59
CA GLY A 258 1.10 -20.77 15.36
C GLY A 258 2.43 -20.04 15.29
N SER A 259 3.15 -20.39 14.24
CA SER A 259 4.37 -19.77 13.75
C SER A 259 4.24 -19.56 12.23
N LEU A 260 5.27 -18.99 11.59
CA LEU A 260 5.37 -18.92 10.12
C LEU A 260 5.41 -20.30 9.45
N GLU A 261 5.76 -21.36 10.19
CA GLU A 261 5.98 -22.70 9.66
C GLU A 261 4.81 -23.65 9.96
N GLN A 262 4.12 -23.46 11.08
CA GLN A 262 3.12 -24.40 11.57
C GLN A 262 2.00 -23.70 12.35
N ILE A 263 0.78 -24.23 12.24
CA ILE A 263 -0.36 -23.83 13.10
C ILE A 263 -0.75 -25.03 13.94
N ASP A 264 -0.61 -24.90 15.26
CA ASP A 264 -1.08 -25.85 16.26
C ASP A 264 -2.46 -25.44 16.77
N LEU A 265 -3.48 -26.10 16.24
CA LEU A 265 -4.87 -25.89 16.63
C LEU A 265 -5.11 -26.57 17.99
N SER A 266 -5.42 -25.76 19.01
CA SER A 266 -5.58 -26.21 20.39
C SER A 266 -6.99 -26.76 20.63
N ASP A 267 -7.99 -26.12 20.04
CA ASP A 267 -9.38 -26.59 20.07
C ASP A 267 -10.10 -26.21 18.77
N ILE A 268 -10.94 -27.12 18.28
CA ILE A 268 -11.79 -26.90 17.12
C ILE A 268 -13.16 -27.48 17.48
N ASP A 269 -14.10 -26.61 17.83
CA ASP A 269 -15.49 -26.99 18.05
C ASP A 269 -16.27 -26.70 16.76
N ILE A 270 -16.65 -27.77 16.07
CA ILE A 270 -17.50 -27.71 14.88
C ILE A 270 -18.89 -28.16 15.27
N LYS A 271 -19.82 -27.21 15.38
CA LYS A 271 -21.23 -27.54 15.58
C LYS A 271 -21.93 -27.52 14.22
N SER A 272 -22.26 -28.71 13.72
CA SER A 272 -23.13 -28.85 12.55
C SER A 272 -24.58 -28.86 12.99
N LEU A 273 -25.40 -27.97 12.43
CA LEU A 273 -26.84 -28.08 12.48
C LEU A 273 -27.25 -29.21 11.53
N ALA A 274 -27.42 -30.42 12.07
CA ALA A 274 -27.94 -31.54 11.31
C ALA A 274 -29.34 -31.17 10.77
N ALA A 275 -29.48 -31.15 9.44
CA ALA A 275 -30.76 -31.01 8.78
C ALA A 275 -31.69 -32.14 9.28
N SER A 276 -32.83 -31.73 9.85
CA SER A 276 -33.92 -32.61 10.28
C SER A 276 -34.70 -33.14 9.09
#